data_AF-T2KIR4-F1
#
_entry.id   AF-T2KIR4-F1
#
_cell.length_a   1.000
_cell.length_b   1.000
_cell.length_c   1.000
_cell.angle_alpha   90.00
_cell.angle_beta   90.00
_cell.angle_gamma   90.00
#
_symmetry.space_group_name_H-M   'P 1'
#
loop_
_entity.id
_entity.type
_entity.pdbx_description
1 polymer ?
#
loop_
_entity_poly.entity_id
_entity_poly.type
_entity_poly.pdbx_seq_one_letter_code
_entity_poly.pdbx_strand_id
1 'polypeptide(L)'
;MQVKGYPKSLINVEKELIVNKLRKRYDIVIFNPDGSIHVIVECKAPKINITQTTFDQIASYNLTLNATYLMVTNGLNHYYCQMDFESEQYNFLQDIPNYNA
;
A
#
# COMPACT_ATOMS: atom_id res chain seq x y z
N MET A 1 -7.20 -4.93 -8.19
CA MET A 1 -5.90 -5.33 -8.76
C MET A 1 -6.01 -6.06 -10.09
N GLN A 2 -6.76 -7.17 -10.23
CA GLN A 2 -6.98 -7.80 -11.54
C GLN A 2 -7.63 -6.84 -12.56
N VAL A 3 -8.65 -6.08 -12.16
CA VAL A 3 -9.29 -5.03 -12.99
C VAL A 3 -8.29 -3.94 -13.42
N LYS A 4 -7.23 -3.73 -12.62
CA LYS A 4 -6.16 -2.76 -12.88
C LYS A 4 -5.00 -3.35 -13.70
N GLY A 5 -5.10 -4.62 -14.12
CA GLY A 5 -4.09 -5.29 -14.94
C GLY A 5 -2.86 -5.82 -14.19
N TYR A 6 -2.79 -5.71 -12.85
CA TYR A 6 -1.63 -6.20 -12.10
C TYR A 6 -1.53 -7.75 -12.18
N PRO A 7 -0.39 -8.30 -12.64
CA PRO A 7 -0.18 -9.75 -12.71
C PRO A 7 -0.23 -10.41 -11.34
N LYS A 8 -0.87 -11.57 -11.24
CA LYS A 8 -0.92 -12.34 -9.97
C LYS A 8 0.47 -12.70 -9.43
N SER A 9 1.46 -12.91 -10.31
CA SER A 9 2.84 -13.21 -9.92
C SER A 9 3.52 -12.07 -9.14
N LEU A 10 3.05 -10.84 -9.31
CA LEU A 10 3.56 -9.67 -8.60
C LEU A 10 2.77 -9.37 -7.32
N ILE A 11 1.67 -10.08 -7.05
CA ILE A 11 0.79 -9.85 -5.90
C ILE A 11 1.04 -10.93 -4.86
N ASN A 12 1.49 -10.52 -3.67
CA ASN A 12 1.62 -11.38 -2.51
C ASN A 12 0.58 -10.99 -1.45
N VAL A 13 -0.03 -11.99 -0.84
CA VAL A 13 -1.01 -11.82 0.24
C VAL A 13 -0.36 -12.26 1.55
N GLU A 14 -0.67 -11.57 2.65
CA GLU A 14 -0.24 -11.89 4.01
C GLU A 14 1.29 -11.95 4.20
N LYS A 15 2.01 -10.96 3.67
CA LYS A 15 3.48 -10.92 3.67
C LYS A 15 4.03 -10.27 4.95
N GLU A 16 4.94 -10.96 5.64
CA GLU A 16 5.77 -10.35 6.69
C GLU A 16 6.92 -9.54 6.05
N LEU A 17 7.04 -8.27 6.46
CA LEU A 17 8.14 -7.36 6.12
C LEU A 17 8.79 -6.85 7.41
N ILE A 18 10.10 -6.58 7.34
CA ILE A 18 10.86 -6.02 8.46
C ILE A 18 10.98 -4.51 8.24
N VAL A 19 10.45 -3.72 9.18
CA VAL A 19 10.50 -2.25 9.19
C VAL A 19 11.13 -1.80 10.49
N ASN A 20 12.27 -1.11 10.44
CA ASN A 20 12.97 -0.62 11.64
C ASN A 20 13.18 -1.71 12.72
N LYS A 21 13.55 -2.93 12.30
CA LYS A 21 13.70 -4.13 13.13
C LYS A 21 12.40 -4.71 13.71
N LEU A 22 11.26 -4.10 13.45
CA LEU A 22 9.93 -4.62 13.76
C LEU A 22 9.43 -5.50 12.62
N ARG A 23 8.88 -6.66 12.94
CA ARG A 23 8.19 -7.51 11.97
C ARG A 23 6.75 -7.05 11.87
N LYS A 24 6.31 -6.69 10.66
CA LYS A 24 4.93 -6.31 10.39
C LYS A 24 4.39 -7.15 9.25
N ARG A 25 3.19 -7.68 9.44
CA ARG A 25 2.46 -8.40 8.40
C ARG A 25 1.56 -7.42 7.68
N TYR A 26 1.68 -7.38 6.37
CA TYR A 26 0.81 -6.61 5.49
C TYR A 26 -0.16 -7.54 4.78
N ASP A 27 -1.38 -7.06 4.56
CA ASP A 27 -2.43 -7.89 3.96
C ASP A 27 -2.13 -8.18 2.49
N ILE A 28 -1.69 -7.18 1.72
CA ILE A 28 -1.29 -7.37 0.32
C ILE A 28 -0.08 -6.48 0.00
N VAL A 29 0.88 -7.05 -0.71
CA VAL A 29 2.03 -6.34 -1.27
C VAL A 29 2.11 -6.64 -2.75
N ILE A 30 2.22 -5.59 -3.57
CA ILE A 30 2.39 -5.68 -5.01
C ILE A 30 3.80 -5.20 -5.34
N PHE A 31 4.53 -6.01 -6.09
CA PHE A 31 5.92 -5.74 -6.48
C PHE A 31 6.01 -5.21 -7.90
N ASN A 32 7.07 -4.47 -8.17
CA ASN A 32 7.57 -4.27 -9.53
C ASN A 32 8.32 -5.53 -10.01
N PRO A 33 8.56 -5.69 -11.32
CA PRO A 33 9.34 -6.81 -11.84
C PRO A 33 10.76 -6.93 -11.27
N ASP A 34 11.36 -5.83 -10.81
CA ASP A 34 12.67 -5.79 -10.17
C ASP A 34 12.66 -6.20 -8.69
N GLY A 35 11.49 -6.52 -8.13
CA GLY A 35 11.32 -6.92 -6.74
C GLY A 35 11.19 -5.74 -5.75
N SER A 36 11.24 -4.50 -6.21
CA SER A 36 10.88 -3.33 -5.39
C SER A 36 9.38 -3.32 -5.10
N ILE A 37 8.98 -2.72 -3.98
CA ILE A 37 7.56 -2.66 -3.59
C ILE A 37 6.90 -1.54 -4.39
N HIS A 38 5.82 -1.87 -5.10
CA HIS A 38 5.04 -0.90 -5.86
C HIS A 38 3.84 -0.40 -5.07
N VAL A 39 3.06 -1.32 -4.48
CA VAL A 39 1.86 -1.00 -3.71
C VAL A 39 1.83 -1.80 -2.42
N ILE A 40 1.49 -1.15 -1.30
CA ILE A 40 1.10 -1.82 -0.07
C ILE A 40 -0.39 -1.58 0.15
N VAL A 41 -1.13 -2.65 0.46
CA VAL A 41 -2.55 -2.58 0.81
C VAL A 41 -2.77 -3.05 2.23
N GLU A 42 -3.50 -2.25 3.00
CA GLU A 42 -3.98 -2.60 4.33
C GLU A 42 -5.52 -2.72 4.30
N CYS A 43 -6.02 -3.86 4.74
CA CYS A 43 -7.43 -4.18 4.82
C CYS A 43 -7.91 -4.02 6.27
N LYS A 44 -9.02 -3.31 6.46
CA LYS A 44 -9.73 -3.21 7.73
C LYS A 44 -11.08 -3.91 7.63
N ALA A 45 -11.66 -4.27 8.77
CA ALA A 45 -13.02 -4.81 8.78
C ALA A 45 -14.03 -3.75 8.29
N PRO A 46 -15.15 -4.13 7.63
CA PRO A 46 -16.10 -3.17 7.04
C PRO A 46 -16.67 -2.12 7.98
N LYS A 47 -16.82 -2.47 9.26
CA LYS A 47 -17.32 -1.56 10.31
C LYS A 47 -16.30 -0.53 10.79
N ILE A 48 -15.03 -0.64 10.38
CA ILE A 48 -13.97 0.26 10.80
C ILE A 48 -13.91 1.43 9.84
N ASN A 49 -14.10 2.64 10.38
CA ASN A 49 -13.91 3.87 9.62
C ASN A 49 -12.42 4.07 9.35
N ILE A 50 -12.07 4.32 8.10
CA ILE A 50 -10.71 4.68 7.71
C ILE A 50 -10.52 6.17 8.03
N THR A 51 -9.56 6.46 8.90
CA THR A 51 -9.24 7.82 9.35
C THR A 51 -7.86 8.24 8.89
N GLN A 52 -7.56 9.54 8.98
CA GLN A 52 -6.22 10.07 8.75
C GLN A 52 -5.16 9.32 9.57
N THR A 53 -5.43 9.00 10.83
CA THR A 53 -4.50 8.23 11.69
C THR A 53 -4.18 6.84 11.14
N THR A 54 -5.12 6.22 10.41
CA THR A 54 -4.86 4.94 9.74
C THR A 54 -3.85 5.12 8.60
N PHE A 55 -3.94 6.25 7.89
CA PHE A 55 -3.01 6.64 6.85
C PHE A 55 -1.64 7.02 7.40
N ASP A 56 -1.60 7.85 8.45
CA ASP A 56 -0.35 8.27 9.10
C ASP A 56 0.47 7.05 9.55
N GLN A 57 -0.21 6.03 10.09
CA GLN A 57 0.45 4.78 10.47
C GLN A 57 1.09 4.08 9.28
N ILE A 58 0.34 3.79 8.21
CA ILE A 58 0.89 3.05 7.06
C ILE A 58 1.96 3.88 6.32
N ALA A 59 1.78 5.19 6.20
CA ALA A 59 2.75 6.09 5.58
C ALA A 59 4.08 6.12 6.35
N SER A 60 4.02 6.20 7.69
CA SER A 60 5.21 6.17 8.54
C SER A 60 6.03 4.88 8.37
N TYR A 61 5.37 3.72 8.28
CA TYR A 61 6.09 2.46 8.01
C TYR A 61 6.66 2.40 6.60
N ASN A 62 6.02 3.06 5.64
CA ASN A 62 6.45 3.04 4.25
C ASN A 62 7.73 3.83 3.99
N LEU A 63 8.12 4.77 4.88
CA LEU A 63 9.40 5.48 4.79
C LEU A 63 10.62 4.53 4.76
N THR A 64 10.49 3.32 5.30
CA THR A 64 11.55 2.29 5.24
C THR A 64 11.35 1.31 4.08
N LEU A 65 10.11 1.09 3.65
CA LEU A 65 9.77 0.10 2.61
C LEU A 65 9.85 0.66 1.20
N ASN A 66 9.79 1.98 1.06
CA ASN A 66 9.88 2.72 -0.20
C ASN A 66 8.84 2.27 -1.24
N ALA A 67 7.62 1.93 -0.81
CA ALA A 67 6.54 1.64 -1.75
C ALA A 67 6.08 2.92 -2.45
N THR A 68 5.82 2.84 -3.75
CA THR A 68 5.32 3.98 -4.54
C THR A 68 3.93 4.43 -4.09
N TYR A 69 3.02 3.47 -3.89
CA TYR A 69 1.63 3.71 -3.53
C TYR A 69 1.22 2.96 -2.27
N LEU A 70 0.30 3.57 -1.52
CA LEU A 70 -0.38 2.95 -0.40
C LEU A 70 -1.87 2.93 -0.66
N MET A 71 -2.52 1.85 -0.24
CA MET A 71 -3.96 1.69 -0.28
C MET A 71 -4.47 1.25 1.09
N VAL A 72 -5.52 1.89 1.56
CA VAL A 72 -6.27 1.42 2.73
C VAL A 72 -7.71 1.18 2.31
N THR A 73 -8.24 0.03 2.69
CA THR A 73 -9.61 -0.38 2.34
C THR A 73 -10.31 -1.04 3.50
N ASN A 74 -11.62 -0.83 3.63
CA ASN A 74 -12.48 -1.60 4.52
C ASN A 74 -13.50 -2.45 3.74
N GLY A 75 -13.29 -2.61 2.43
CA GLY A 75 -14.21 -3.32 1.53
C GLY A 75 -15.41 -2.49 1.06
N LEU A 76 -15.70 -1.34 1.69
CA LEU A 76 -16.76 -0.41 1.28
C LEU A 76 -16.17 0.88 0.71
N ASN A 77 -15.15 1.42 1.39
CA ASN A 77 -14.41 2.59 0.97
C ASN A 77 -12.95 2.19 0.69
N HIS A 78 -12.40 2.82 -0.34
CA HIS A 78 -11.04 2.60 -0.81
C HIS A 78 -10.36 3.95 -0.94
N TYR A 79 -9.18 4.05 -0.35
CA TYR A 79 -8.42 5.29 -0.32
C TYR A 79 -6.99 4.98 -0.72
N TYR A 80 -6.40 5.90 -1.47
CA TYR A 80 -5.12 5.71 -2.12
C TYR A 80 -4.24 6.93 -1.85
N CYS A 81 -2.95 6.72 -1.66
CA CYS A 81 -1.99 7.81 -1.68
C CYS A 81 -0.68 7.40 -2.35
N GLN A 82 0.01 8.40 -2.88
CA GLN A 82 1.38 8.27 -3.38
C GLN A 82 2.32 8.92 -2.38
N MET A 83 3.44 8.27 -2.09
CA MET A 83 4.48 8.88 -1.28
C MET A 83 5.29 9.89 -2.07
N ASP A 84 5.52 11.04 -1.46
CA ASP A 84 6.53 12.00 -1.83
C ASP A 84 7.66 11.89 -0.81
N PHE A 85 8.72 11.16 -1.18
CA PHE A 85 9.84 10.88 -0.29
C PHE A 85 10.78 12.09 -0.12
N GLU A 86 10.74 13.07 -1.03
CA GLU A 86 11.56 14.28 -0.91
C GLU A 86 10.98 15.23 0.15
N SER A 87 9.66 15.34 0.21
CA SER A 87 8.96 16.19 1.18
C SER A 87 8.48 15.45 2.43
N GLU A 88 8.73 14.13 2.51
CA GLU A 88 8.23 13.21 3.56
C GLU A 88 6.71 13.28 3.76
N GLN A 89 5.97 13.47 2.66
CA GLN A 89 4.52 13.58 2.65
C GLN A 89 3.87 12.49 1.79
N TYR A 90 2.55 12.41 1.86
CA TYR A 90 1.79 11.62 0.92
C TYR A 90 0.65 12.44 0.34
N ASN A 91 0.41 12.22 -0.94
CA ASN A 91 -0.64 12.88 -1.69
C ASN A 91 -1.78 11.90 -1.92
N PHE A 92 -2.98 12.25 -1.45
CA PHE A 92 -4.16 11.44 -1.73
C PHE A 92 -4.45 11.40 -3.22
N LEU A 93 -4.77 10.21 -3.70
CA LEU A 93 -5.16 9.95 -5.07
C LEU A 93 -6.62 9.53 -5.11
N GLN A 94 -7.28 9.83 -6.22
CA GLN A 94 -8.59 9.27 -6.51
C GLN A 94 -8.52 7.75 -6.72
N ASP A 95 -7.44 7.27 -7.35
CA ASP A 95 -7.20 5.85 -7.62
C ASP A 95 -5.70 5.62 -7.92
N ILE A 96 -5.27 4.36 -7.87
CA ILE A 96 -3.94 3.95 -8.34
C ILE A 96 -3.93 3.79 -9.87
N PRO A 97 -2.77 3.99 -10.53
CA PRO A 97 -2.64 3.78 -11.96
C PRO A 97 -2.94 2.32 -12.35
N ASN A 98 -3.29 2.12 -13.61
CA ASN A 98 -3.30 0.78 -14.20
C ASN A 98 -1.86 0.28 -14.34
N TYR A 99 -1.68 -1.03 -14.28
CA TYR A 99 -0.39 -1.65 -14.55
C TYR A 99 -0.02 -1.43 -16.02
N ASN A 100 1.09 -0.73 -16.24
CA ASN A 100 1.73 -0.57 -17.53
C ASN A 100 3.09 -1.27 -17.41
N ALA A 101 3.26 -2.38 -18.14
CA ALA A 101 4.47 -3.20 -18.13
C ALA A 101 5.65 -2.48 -18.79
#